data_AF-A0A1C5SGL2-F1
#
_entry.id   AF-A0A1C5SGL2-F1
#
_cell.length_a   1.000
_cell.length_b   1.000
_cell.length_c   1.000
_cell.angle_alpha   90.00
_cell.angle_beta   90.00
_cell.angle_gamma   90.00
#
_symmetry.space_group_name_H-M   'P 1'
#
loop_
_entity.id
_entity.type
_entity.pdbx_description
1 polymer ?
#
loop_
_entity_poly.entity_id
_entity_poly.type
_entity_poly.pdbx_seq_one_letter_code
_entity_poly.pdbx_strand_id
1 'polypeptide(L)'
;MEKTKDVLDKLERAKMYILGSGFDNETRVHGIGLLMELVEQGDDEALFLTGKLVLEGIINLKEGFDREETGMNFLFESASMGNMNAKLMLNQICYYRYQKNIPLNTKNVNEGPLVDFEGKQIIINRTGIRTPVDAVLTYKDGMNYLHLSLNPIFIHLDDSVEDEKKFEKSVLDGFRQWAGMYEVFGGQKLAVEIEITDKNNAYDNVYIFSISDDTVDIASKLSSKKGKNLLDNSEGFAFTGARKWSVTSRKAIYIRNRDVRLNDYDEIQDIAKHEFGHVLGLGDLYAYDSLDLNGIDKGRYSEIDAYHVSGKTYNLVMCNHHGVISNNDVEMVVLSFSENKIQEYQKNGKFKEISKALGNGN
;
A
#
# COMPACT_ATOMS: atom_id res chain seq x y z
N MET A 1 4.99 -14.34 19.89
CA MET A 1 5.54 -14.57 21.24
C MET A 1 4.36 -14.86 22.14
N GLU A 2 4.34 -15.98 22.86
CA GLU A 2 3.17 -16.38 23.66
C GLU A 2 3.09 -15.50 24.92
N LYS A 3 1.99 -14.77 25.12
CA LYS A 3 1.82 -13.86 26.27
C LYS A 3 1.78 -14.67 27.56
N THR A 4 2.46 -14.18 28.61
CA THR A 4 2.38 -14.83 29.92
C THR A 4 0.99 -14.63 30.52
N LYS A 5 0.57 -15.56 31.38
CA LYS A 5 -0.70 -15.45 32.12
C LYS A 5 -0.82 -14.13 32.90
N ASP A 6 0.30 -13.65 33.46
CA ASP A 6 0.34 -12.40 34.22
C ASP A 6 0.05 -11.17 33.34
N VAL A 7 0.60 -11.13 32.12
CA VAL A 7 0.33 -10.07 31.13
C VAL A 7 -1.14 -10.06 30.73
N LEU A 8 -1.72 -11.23 30.43
CA LEU A 8 -3.13 -11.37 30.07
C LEU A 8 -4.06 -10.92 31.22
N ASP A 9 -3.80 -11.40 32.44
CA ASP A 9 -4.59 -11.04 33.62
C ASP A 9 -4.48 -9.54 33.95
N LYS A 10 -3.32 -8.92 33.70
CA LYS A 10 -3.11 -7.47 33.90
C LYS A 10 -3.85 -6.66 32.84
N LEU A 11 -3.79 -7.07 31.57
CA LEU A 11 -4.46 -6.39 30.46
C LEU A 11 -5.98 -6.42 30.59
N GLU A 12 -6.56 -7.58 30.97
CA GLU A 12 -8.00 -7.69 31.20
C GLU A 12 -8.47 -6.85 32.39
N ARG A 13 -7.69 -6.78 33.47
CA ARG A 13 -7.96 -5.88 34.60
C ARG A 13 -7.90 -4.41 34.17
N ALA A 14 -6.90 -4.03 33.39
CA ALA A 14 -6.79 -2.67 32.86
C ALA A 14 -8.03 -2.31 32.00
N LYS A 15 -8.42 -3.17 31.04
CA LYS A 15 -9.63 -2.99 30.23
C LYS A 15 -10.87 -2.83 31.10
N MET A 16 -11.05 -3.72 32.08
CA MET A 16 -12.20 -3.69 32.99
C MET A 16 -12.26 -2.39 33.79
N TYR A 17 -11.15 -1.95 34.39
CA TYR A 17 -11.14 -0.73 35.21
C TYR A 17 -11.34 0.55 34.40
N ILE A 18 -10.84 0.60 33.16
CA ILE A 18 -10.95 1.77 32.30
C ILE A 18 -12.33 1.86 31.64
N LEU A 19 -12.80 0.76 31.03
CA LEU A 19 -13.99 0.71 30.19
C LEU A 19 -15.25 0.23 30.94
N GLY A 20 -15.08 -0.34 32.13
CA GLY A 20 -16.18 -0.86 32.93
C GLY A 20 -17.11 0.26 33.45
N SER A 21 -18.41 -0.02 33.42
CA SER A 21 -19.42 0.83 34.03
C SER A 21 -19.38 0.73 35.56
N GLY A 22 -19.53 1.86 36.27
CA GLY A 22 -19.66 1.88 37.73
C GLY A 22 -18.36 2.02 38.52
N PHE A 23 -17.19 2.12 37.87
CA PHE A 23 -15.92 2.40 38.54
C PHE A 23 -15.70 3.90 38.76
N ASP A 24 -15.15 4.24 39.93
CA ASP A 24 -14.74 5.59 40.28
C ASP A 24 -13.47 6.04 39.53
N ASN A 25 -13.12 7.31 39.70
CA ASN A 25 -11.95 7.89 39.03
C ASN A 25 -10.63 7.26 39.48
N GLU A 26 -10.51 6.87 40.75
CA GLU A 26 -9.29 6.27 41.30
C GLU A 26 -9.03 4.89 40.69
N THR A 27 -10.07 4.07 40.57
CA THR A 27 -10.01 2.76 39.91
C THR A 27 -9.65 2.90 38.43
N ARG A 28 -10.22 3.90 37.74
CA ARG A 28 -9.86 4.19 36.34
C ARG A 28 -8.39 4.61 36.20
N VAL A 29 -7.88 5.46 37.09
CA VAL A 29 -6.47 5.86 37.10
C VAL A 29 -5.57 4.66 37.37
N HIS A 30 -5.96 3.77 38.28
CA HIS A 30 -5.24 2.52 38.52
C HIS A 30 -5.21 1.63 37.26
N GLY A 31 -6.35 1.50 36.56
CA GLY A 31 -6.42 0.80 35.28
C GLY A 31 -5.48 1.38 34.22
N ILE A 32 -5.41 2.71 34.10
CA ILE A 32 -4.46 3.39 33.21
C ILE A 32 -3.01 3.09 33.64
N GLY A 33 -2.71 3.07 34.93
CA GLY A 33 -1.38 2.70 35.45
C GLY A 33 -0.97 1.29 35.01
N LEU A 34 -1.86 0.31 35.19
CA LEU A 34 -1.62 -1.08 34.73
C LEU A 34 -1.39 -1.14 33.21
N LEU A 35 -2.14 -0.35 32.44
CA LEU A 35 -1.98 -0.29 30.99
C LEU A 35 -0.62 0.30 30.59
N MET A 36 -0.19 1.38 31.24
CA MET A 36 1.10 2.01 30.98
C MET A 36 2.29 1.10 31.36
N GLU A 37 2.18 0.32 32.44
CA GLU A 37 3.18 -0.69 32.78
C GLU A 37 3.35 -1.75 31.68
N LEU A 38 2.26 -2.13 31.00
CA LEU A 38 2.30 -3.06 29.88
C LEU A 38 2.87 -2.42 28.61
N VAL A 39 2.59 -1.14 28.38
CA VAL A 39 3.22 -0.34 27.32
C VAL A 39 4.73 -0.28 27.51
N GLU A 40 5.22 -0.03 28.73
CA GLU A 40 6.66 -0.03 29.05
C GLU A 40 7.32 -1.40 28.84
N GLN A 41 6.54 -2.48 28.90
CA GLN A 41 6.99 -3.84 28.60
C GLN A 41 6.93 -4.17 27.11
N GLY A 42 6.45 -3.24 26.26
CA GLY A 42 6.28 -3.46 24.83
C GLY A 42 5.16 -4.44 24.50
N ASP A 43 4.05 -4.46 25.26
CA ASP A 43 2.88 -5.24 24.86
C ASP A 43 2.13 -4.52 23.72
N ASP A 44 2.01 -5.20 22.58
CA ASP A 44 1.42 -4.69 21.36
C ASP A 44 -0.06 -4.31 21.53
N GLU A 45 -0.81 -5.08 22.31
CA GLU A 45 -2.23 -4.85 22.56
C GLU A 45 -2.46 -3.72 23.58
N ALA A 46 -1.57 -3.59 24.56
CA ALA A 46 -1.54 -2.44 25.47
C ALA A 46 -1.23 -1.14 24.72
N LEU A 47 -0.26 -1.16 23.79
CA LEU A 47 0.04 -0.06 22.88
C LEU A 47 -1.19 0.31 22.04
N PHE A 48 -1.85 -0.69 21.42
CA PHE A 48 -3.08 -0.46 20.65
C PHE A 48 -4.16 0.21 21.50
N LEU A 49 -4.45 -0.36 22.67
CA LEU A 49 -5.51 0.12 23.54
C LEU A 49 -5.19 1.53 24.07
N THR A 50 -3.94 1.80 24.43
CA THR A 50 -3.50 3.13 24.88
C THR A 50 -3.69 4.15 23.77
N GLY A 51 -3.22 3.86 22.55
CA GLY A 51 -3.40 4.73 21.39
C GLY A 51 -4.86 5.06 21.12
N LYS A 52 -5.71 4.03 21.10
CA LYS A 52 -7.16 4.20 20.94
C LYS A 52 -7.76 5.10 22.02
N LEU A 53 -7.47 4.83 23.29
CA LEU A 53 -8.03 5.58 24.43
C LEU A 53 -7.54 7.04 24.47
N VAL A 54 -6.30 7.30 24.04
CA VAL A 54 -5.77 8.66 23.89
C VAL A 54 -6.54 9.40 22.80
N LEU A 55 -6.72 8.80 21.62
CA LEU A 55 -7.49 9.41 20.51
C LEU A 55 -8.95 9.67 20.89
N GLU A 56 -9.57 8.76 21.63
CA GLU A 56 -10.94 8.91 22.16
C GLU A 56 -11.04 9.95 23.31
N GLY A 57 -9.90 10.45 23.80
CA GLY A 57 -9.84 11.42 24.90
C GLY A 57 -10.19 10.84 26.27
N ILE A 58 -10.17 9.52 26.42
CA ILE A 58 -10.39 8.83 27.69
C ILE A 58 -9.14 8.94 28.57
N ILE A 59 -7.95 8.82 27.96
CA ILE A 59 -6.67 9.10 28.63
C ILE A 59 -6.33 10.57 28.38
N ASN A 60 -6.27 11.34 29.47
CA ASN A 60 -5.81 12.73 29.42
C ASN A 60 -4.29 12.78 29.44
N LEU A 61 -3.71 13.47 28.46
CA LEU A 61 -2.29 13.71 28.39
C LEU A 61 -1.90 14.90 29.27
N LYS A 62 -0.61 14.95 29.65
CA LYS A 62 -0.04 16.13 30.30
C LYS A 62 -0.08 17.32 29.35
N GLU A 63 -0.12 18.52 29.92
CA GLU A 63 -0.09 19.77 29.18
C GLU A 63 1.16 19.82 28.28
N GLY A 64 0.98 20.20 27.00
CA GLY A 64 2.06 20.26 26.00
C GLY A 64 2.18 19.04 25.08
N PHE A 65 1.41 17.97 25.28
CA PHE A 65 1.34 16.84 24.35
C PHE A 65 0.15 16.96 23.40
N ASP A 66 0.40 16.75 22.11
CA ASP A 66 -0.68 16.64 21.12
C ASP A 66 -1.34 15.26 21.21
N ARG A 67 -2.67 15.25 21.38
CA ARG A 67 -3.47 14.03 21.54
C ARG A 67 -3.43 13.17 20.29
N GLU A 68 -3.56 13.79 19.13
CA GLU A 68 -3.61 13.09 17.86
C GLU A 68 -2.25 12.47 17.58
N GLU A 69 -1.16 13.23 17.68
CA GLU A 69 0.20 12.72 17.51
C GLU A 69 0.53 11.59 18.49
N THR A 70 0.23 11.77 19.78
CA THR A 70 0.55 10.77 20.81
C THR A 70 -0.26 9.49 20.62
N GLY A 71 -1.57 9.61 20.36
CA GLY A 71 -2.43 8.45 20.15
C GLY A 71 -2.04 7.68 18.90
N MET A 72 -1.72 8.38 17.81
CA MET A 72 -1.24 7.77 16.58
C MET A 72 0.12 7.07 16.79
N ASN A 73 1.05 7.65 17.54
CA ASN A 73 2.35 7.04 17.85
C ASN A 73 2.22 5.66 18.53
N PHE A 74 1.33 5.52 19.50
CA PHE A 74 1.05 4.23 20.12
C PHE A 74 0.45 3.22 19.14
N LEU A 75 -0.48 3.66 18.28
CA LEU A 75 -1.03 2.80 17.22
C LEU A 75 0.06 2.36 16.23
N PHE A 76 1.04 3.21 15.89
CA PHE A 76 2.15 2.81 15.03
C PHE A 76 3.04 1.77 15.65
N GLU A 77 3.43 1.98 16.89
CA GLU A 77 4.30 1.06 17.59
C GLU A 77 3.62 -0.32 17.68
N SER A 78 2.35 -0.35 18.09
CA SER A 78 1.52 -1.54 18.09
C SER A 78 1.45 -2.22 16.71
N ALA A 79 1.17 -1.47 15.64
CA ALA A 79 1.09 -2.01 14.28
C ALA A 79 2.45 -2.55 13.79
N SER A 80 3.56 -1.89 14.15
CA SER A 80 4.92 -2.33 13.80
C SER A 80 5.32 -3.64 14.50
N MET A 81 4.66 -3.97 15.61
CA MET A 81 4.80 -5.24 16.32
C MET A 81 3.86 -6.33 15.80
N GLY A 82 3.11 -6.06 14.72
CA GLY A 82 2.21 -7.02 14.07
C GLY A 82 0.77 -6.96 14.57
N ASN A 83 0.38 -5.98 15.38
CA ASN A 83 -0.99 -5.90 15.87
C ASN A 83 -1.97 -5.51 14.75
N MET A 84 -2.81 -6.46 14.35
CA MET A 84 -3.75 -6.27 13.24
C MET A 84 -4.85 -5.23 13.56
N ASN A 85 -5.30 -5.13 14.82
CA ASN A 85 -6.31 -4.14 15.20
C ASN A 85 -5.77 -2.70 15.06
N ALA A 86 -4.50 -2.49 15.41
CA ALA A 86 -3.83 -1.22 15.19
C ALA A 86 -3.71 -0.89 13.70
N LYS A 87 -3.28 -1.84 12.85
CA LYS A 87 -3.23 -1.68 11.39
C LYS A 87 -4.61 -1.28 10.82
N LEU A 88 -5.67 -1.99 11.20
CA LEU A 88 -7.04 -1.70 10.74
C LEU A 88 -7.52 -0.31 11.18
N MET A 89 -7.25 0.10 12.42
CA MET A 89 -7.64 1.42 12.92
C MET A 89 -6.88 2.53 12.18
N LEU A 90 -5.59 2.36 11.94
CA LEU A 90 -4.79 3.31 11.16
C LEU A 90 -5.31 3.43 9.71
N ASN A 91 -5.70 2.32 9.09
CA ASN A 91 -6.34 2.32 7.76
C ASN A 91 -7.64 3.13 7.77
N GLN A 92 -8.49 2.94 8.77
CA GLN A 92 -9.73 3.70 8.92
C GLN A 92 -9.48 5.19 9.11
N ILE A 93 -8.50 5.57 9.94
CA ILE A 93 -8.15 6.97 10.17
C ILE A 93 -7.68 7.63 8.86
N CYS A 94 -6.82 6.95 8.08
CA CYS A 94 -6.38 7.46 6.78
C CYS A 94 -7.55 7.64 5.82
N TYR A 95 -8.45 6.65 5.76
CA TYR A 95 -9.64 6.73 4.92
C TYR A 95 -10.55 7.91 5.31
N TYR A 96 -10.80 8.13 6.61
CA TYR A 96 -11.59 9.26 7.08
C TYR A 96 -10.91 10.60 6.80
N ARG A 97 -9.59 10.70 6.99
CA ARG A 97 -8.83 11.90 6.62
C ARG A 97 -8.92 12.18 5.13
N TYR A 98 -8.82 11.13 4.30
CA TYR A 98 -8.98 11.23 2.84
C TYR A 98 -10.36 11.77 2.47
N GLN A 99 -11.43 11.14 2.97
CA GLN A 99 -12.79 11.61 2.72
C GLN A 99 -13.06 13.05 3.20
N LYS A 100 -12.47 13.45 4.34
CA LYS A 100 -12.68 14.77 4.93
C LYS A 100 -11.90 15.87 4.22
N ASN A 101 -10.63 15.60 3.91
CA ASN A 101 -9.70 16.61 3.39
C ASN A 101 -9.77 16.71 1.86
N ILE A 102 -10.22 15.65 1.19
CA ILE A 102 -10.35 15.55 -0.26
C ILE A 102 -11.82 15.32 -0.59
N PRO A 103 -12.66 16.37 -0.49
CA PRO A 103 -14.08 16.24 -0.79
C PRO A 103 -14.24 15.93 -2.26
N LEU A 104 -14.86 14.79 -2.56
CA LEU A 104 -15.24 14.40 -3.92
C LEU A 104 -15.92 15.57 -4.63
N ASN A 105 -15.22 16.16 -5.59
CA ASN A 105 -15.73 17.30 -6.34
C ASN A 105 -16.75 16.79 -7.37
N THR A 106 -17.96 16.53 -6.87
CA THR A 106 -19.11 16.02 -7.63
C THR A 106 -19.70 17.05 -8.60
N LYS A 107 -19.13 18.27 -8.66
CA LYS A 107 -19.59 19.33 -9.54
C LYS A 107 -19.06 19.07 -10.95
N ASN A 108 -19.89 18.39 -11.74
CA ASN A 108 -19.67 17.93 -13.11
C ASN A 108 -19.00 16.56 -13.21
N VAL A 109 -19.59 15.54 -12.57
CA VAL A 109 -19.34 14.16 -12.99
C VAL A 109 -19.74 14.07 -14.46
N ASN A 110 -18.75 14.02 -15.35
CA ASN A 110 -19.01 13.90 -16.78
C ASN A 110 -19.70 12.55 -17.02
N GLU A 111 -20.97 12.60 -17.43
CA GLU A 111 -21.67 11.44 -17.93
C GLU A 111 -21.13 11.11 -19.32
N GLY A 112 -20.37 10.03 -19.44
CA GLY A 112 -19.80 9.64 -20.72
C GLY A 112 -18.49 8.88 -20.62
N PRO A 113 -17.80 8.71 -21.77
CA PRO A 113 -16.46 8.16 -21.81
C PRO A 113 -15.50 8.96 -20.93
N LEU A 114 -14.57 8.25 -20.30
CA LEU A 114 -13.60 8.84 -19.39
C LEU A 114 -12.82 9.99 -20.04
N VAL A 115 -12.78 11.13 -19.36
CA VAL A 115 -11.96 12.28 -19.74
C VAL A 115 -10.93 12.61 -18.66
N ASP A 116 -9.80 13.19 -19.03
CA ASP A 116 -8.79 13.68 -18.10
C ASP A 116 -9.20 15.01 -17.44
N PHE A 117 -8.32 15.56 -16.59
CA PHE A 117 -8.53 16.82 -15.88
C PHE A 117 -8.73 18.04 -16.79
N GLU A 118 -8.34 17.95 -18.06
CA GLU A 118 -8.49 19.01 -19.07
C GLU A 118 -9.76 18.79 -19.93
N GLY A 119 -10.56 17.77 -19.63
CA GLY A 119 -11.76 17.39 -20.37
C GLY A 119 -11.47 16.63 -21.66
N LYS A 120 -10.24 16.16 -21.87
CA LYS A 120 -9.87 15.40 -23.06
C LYS A 120 -10.18 13.92 -22.85
N GLN A 121 -10.86 13.32 -23.82
CA GLN A 121 -11.18 11.89 -23.79
C GLN A 121 -9.91 11.02 -23.70
N ILE A 122 -9.92 10.11 -22.73
CA ILE A 122 -8.88 9.10 -22.54
C ILE A 122 -9.25 7.90 -23.39
N ILE A 123 -8.30 7.43 -24.21
CA ILE A 123 -8.45 6.25 -25.05
C ILE A 123 -7.31 5.30 -24.72
N ILE A 124 -7.65 4.08 -24.30
CA ILE A 124 -6.70 2.99 -24.06
C ILE A 124 -7.22 1.78 -24.82
N ASN A 125 -6.45 1.31 -25.80
CA ASN A 125 -6.72 0.05 -26.49
C ASN A 125 -5.39 -0.58 -26.85
N ARG A 126 -4.95 -1.53 -26.02
CA ARG A 126 -3.61 -2.12 -26.07
C ARG A 126 -3.62 -3.64 -26.27
N THR A 127 -4.66 -4.21 -26.85
CA THR A 127 -4.73 -5.67 -27.05
C THR A 127 -3.65 -6.17 -28.02
N GLY A 128 -2.91 -7.21 -27.61
CA GLY A 128 -2.04 -7.97 -28.50
C GLY A 128 -0.81 -7.24 -29.06
N ILE A 129 -0.35 -6.16 -28.43
CA ILE A 129 0.85 -5.41 -28.85
C ILE A 129 2.02 -5.63 -27.88
N ARG A 130 2.66 -6.81 -27.85
CA ARG A 130 3.93 -7.04 -27.11
C ARG A 130 3.95 -6.39 -25.71
N THR A 131 2.83 -6.46 -25.00
CA THR A 131 2.50 -5.75 -23.77
C THR A 131 2.32 -6.79 -22.68
N PRO A 132 3.17 -6.82 -21.64
CA PRO A 132 3.01 -7.77 -20.53
C PRO A 132 1.69 -7.65 -19.77
N VAL A 133 1.02 -6.50 -19.90
CA VAL A 133 -0.34 -6.27 -19.42
C VAL A 133 -1.10 -5.58 -20.53
N ASP A 134 -2.08 -6.26 -21.10
CA ASP A 134 -3.04 -5.66 -22.02
C ASP A 134 -4.01 -4.79 -21.24
N ALA A 135 -4.32 -3.62 -21.80
CA ALA A 135 -5.26 -2.67 -21.20
C ALA A 135 -6.25 -2.16 -22.24
N VAL A 136 -7.53 -2.17 -21.91
CA VAL A 136 -8.59 -1.61 -22.75
C VAL A 136 -9.54 -0.81 -21.88
N LEU A 137 -9.72 0.46 -22.22
CA LEU A 137 -10.71 1.33 -21.61
C LEU A 137 -11.95 1.35 -22.51
N THR A 138 -13.08 0.94 -21.96
CA THR A 138 -14.37 0.97 -22.66
C THR A 138 -15.38 1.79 -21.87
N TYR A 139 -16.36 2.34 -22.58
CA TYR A 139 -17.54 2.96 -21.97
C TYR A 139 -18.77 2.21 -22.45
N LYS A 140 -19.51 1.61 -21.52
CA LYS A 140 -20.68 0.79 -21.81
C LYS A 140 -21.70 0.93 -20.69
N ASP A 141 -22.98 0.97 -21.06
CA ASP A 141 -24.10 0.99 -20.11
C ASP A 141 -23.99 2.08 -19.03
N GLY A 142 -23.42 3.24 -19.39
CA GLY A 142 -23.26 4.38 -18.48
C GLY A 142 -22.01 4.33 -17.60
N MET A 143 -21.14 3.34 -17.76
CA MET A 143 -19.98 3.10 -16.88
C MET A 143 -18.68 2.97 -17.69
N ASN A 144 -17.58 3.48 -17.14
CA ASN A 144 -16.25 3.24 -17.68
C ASN A 144 -15.67 1.95 -17.10
N TYR A 145 -15.02 1.15 -17.95
CA TYR A 145 -14.36 -0.09 -17.59
C TYR A 145 -12.92 -0.07 -18.08
N LEU A 146 -11.95 -0.23 -17.18
CA LEU A 146 -10.57 -0.54 -17.51
C LEU A 146 -10.37 -2.04 -17.37
N HIS A 147 -10.34 -2.74 -18.50
CA HIS A 147 -10.03 -4.17 -18.54
C HIS A 147 -8.52 -4.33 -18.65
N LEU A 148 -7.93 -4.99 -17.67
CA LEU A 148 -6.54 -5.40 -17.63
C LEU A 148 -6.46 -6.92 -17.83
N SER A 149 -5.60 -7.39 -18.72
CA SER A 149 -5.41 -8.82 -18.98
C SER A 149 -3.92 -9.13 -19.00
N LEU A 150 -3.50 -10.18 -18.29
CA LEU A 150 -2.10 -10.59 -18.21
C LEU A 150 -1.93 -12.09 -18.08
N ASN A 151 -0.76 -12.58 -18.47
CA ASN A 151 -0.34 -13.95 -18.25
C ASN A 151 0.85 -14.00 -17.27
N PRO A 152 0.64 -14.37 -16.01
CA PRO A 152 1.70 -14.55 -15.03
C PRO A 152 2.45 -15.87 -15.27
N ILE A 153 3.77 -15.79 -15.41
CA ILE A 153 4.64 -16.98 -15.52
C ILE A 153 5.48 -17.09 -14.26
N PHE A 154 5.20 -18.10 -13.45
CA PHE A 154 5.93 -18.39 -12.23
C PHE A 154 7.21 -19.18 -12.53
N ILE A 155 8.30 -18.72 -11.93
CA ILE A 155 9.63 -19.34 -12.02
C ILE A 155 10.16 -19.47 -10.59
N HIS A 156 10.16 -20.71 -10.10
CA HIS A 156 10.73 -21.04 -8.80
C HIS A 156 12.22 -21.36 -8.99
N LEU A 157 13.09 -20.47 -8.50
CA LEU A 157 14.54 -20.60 -8.72
C LEU A 157 15.22 -21.56 -7.74
N ASP A 158 14.61 -21.82 -6.58
CA ASP A 158 15.08 -22.76 -5.55
C ASP A 158 13.87 -23.41 -4.84
N ASP A 159 14.09 -24.46 -4.03
CA ASP A 159 13.11 -25.08 -3.11
C ASP A 159 12.65 -24.15 -1.96
N SER A 160 12.84 -22.84 -2.15
CA SER A 160 12.49 -21.77 -1.21
C SER A 160 11.00 -21.66 -0.91
N VAL A 161 10.13 -22.29 -1.70
CA VAL A 161 8.67 -22.25 -1.51
C VAL A 161 8.16 -23.63 -1.10
N GLU A 162 7.66 -23.74 0.14
CA GLU A 162 7.15 -25.02 0.68
C GLU A 162 5.88 -25.50 -0.05
N ASP A 163 5.00 -24.57 -0.43
CA ASP A 163 3.76 -24.85 -1.19
C ASP A 163 3.62 -23.83 -2.33
N GLU A 164 4.14 -24.23 -3.51
CA GLU A 164 4.14 -23.42 -4.74
C GLU A 164 2.73 -22.92 -5.09
N LYS A 165 1.71 -23.79 -4.95
CA LYS A 165 0.33 -23.43 -5.33
C LYS A 165 -0.24 -22.34 -4.44
N LYS A 166 0.04 -22.39 -3.13
CA LYS A 166 -0.39 -21.32 -2.22
C LYS A 166 0.36 -20.02 -2.51
N PHE A 167 1.65 -20.09 -2.79
CA PHE A 167 2.44 -18.92 -3.18
C PHE A 167 1.86 -18.27 -4.44
N GLU A 168 1.68 -19.05 -5.51
CA GLU A 168 1.09 -18.57 -6.76
C GLU A 168 -0.28 -17.94 -6.52
N LYS A 169 -1.15 -18.62 -5.75
CA LYS A 169 -2.46 -18.11 -5.39
C LYS A 169 -2.38 -16.76 -4.69
N SER A 170 -1.54 -16.61 -3.66
CA SER A 170 -1.34 -15.35 -2.95
C SER A 170 -0.89 -14.23 -3.88
N VAL A 171 0.04 -14.50 -4.79
CA VAL A 171 0.48 -13.50 -5.77
C VAL A 171 -0.68 -13.05 -6.65
N LEU A 172 -1.46 -13.99 -7.19
CA LEU A 172 -2.62 -13.69 -8.03
C LEU A 172 -3.72 -12.94 -7.26
N ASP A 173 -3.95 -13.31 -6.01
CA ASP A 173 -4.92 -12.63 -5.14
C ASP A 173 -4.44 -11.22 -4.79
N GLY A 174 -3.13 -10.97 -4.75
CA GLY A 174 -2.53 -9.63 -4.61
C GLY A 174 -2.79 -8.77 -5.85
N PHE A 175 -2.61 -9.32 -7.05
CA PHE A 175 -2.93 -8.62 -8.29
C PHE A 175 -4.42 -8.26 -8.36
N ARG A 176 -5.29 -9.18 -7.96
CA ARG A 176 -6.75 -8.98 -7.97
C ARG A 176 -7.22 -7.88 -7.02
N GLN A 177 -6.45 -7.48 -6.01
CA GLN A 177 -6.83 -6.37 -5.13
C GLN A 177 -6.94 -5.02 -5.88
N TRP A 178 -6.34 -4.89 -7.06
CA TRP A 178 -6.49 -3.72 -7.94
C TRP A 178 -7.81 -3.68 -8.71
N ALA A 179 -8.57 -4.78 -8.72
CA ALA A 179 -9.91 -4.79 -9.30
C ALA A 179 -10.93 -4.17 -8.33
N GLY A 180 -11.87 -3.39 -8.84
CA GLY A 180 -12.84 -2.71 -8.01
C GLY A 180 -13.49 -1.50 -8.66
N MET A 181 -14.26 -0.75 -7.87
CA MET A 181 -14.88 0.50 -8.29
C MET A 181 -14.11 1.68 -7.71
N TYR A 182 -13.76 2.62 -8.57
CA TYR A 182 -13.01 3.81 -8.22
C TYR A 182 -13.70 5.07 -8.75
N GLU A 183 -13.42 6.19 -8.10
CA GLU A 183 -13.87 7.53 -8.53
C GLU A 183 -12.66 8.37 -8.93
N VAL A 184 -12.50 8.54 -10.24
CA VAL A 184 -11.29 9.07 -10.89
C VAL A 184 -11.61 10.32 -11.70
N PHE A 185 -10.60 11.16 -11.96
CA PHE A 185 -10.67 12.36 -12.80
C PHE A 185 -11.88 13.25 -12.47
N GLY A 186 -11.99 13.68 -11.21
CA GLY A 186 -13.10 14.53 -10.74
C GLY A 186 -14.40 13.76 -10.51
N GLY A 187 -14.31 12.54 -9.98
CA GLY A 187 -15.47 11.74 -9.56
C GLY A 187 -16.13 10.88 -10.65
N GLN A 188 -15.52 10.71 -11.83
CA GLN A 188 -16.00 9.77 -12.84
C GLN A 188 -15.82 8.34 -12.35
N LYS A 189 -16.88 7.53 -12.44
CA LYS A 189 -16.84 6.13 -12.01
C LYS A 189 -16.07 5.28 -13.02
N LEU A 190 -15.13 4.49 -12.51
CA LEU A 190 -14.35 3.53 -13.26
C LEU A 190 -14.37 2.17 -12.55
N ALA A 191 -14.82 1.14 -13.27
CA ALA A 191 -14.64 -0.25 -12.87
C ALA A 191 -13.30 -0.75 -13.41
N VAL A 192 -12.43 -1.25 -12.54
CA VAL A 192 -11.19 -1.94 -12.94
C VAL A 192 -11.44 -3.44 -12.86
N GLU A 193 -11.18 -4.13 -13.97
CA GLU A 193 -11.32 -5.57 -14.09
C GLU A 193 -9.97 -6.19 -14.44
N ILE A 194 -9.63 -7.30 -13.77
CA ILE A 194 -8.35 -7.99 -13.98
C ILE A 194 -8.63 -9.44 -14.38
N GLU A 195 -8.21 -9.77 -15.60
CA GLU A 195 -8.25 -11.12 -16.14
C GLU A 195 -6.84 -11.74 -16.06
N ILE A 196 -6.75 -12.87 -15.37
CA ILE A 196 -5.55 -13.72 -15.39
C ILE A 196 -5.75 -14.78 -16.47
N THR A 197 -4.86 -14.82 -17.45
CA THR A 197 -4.94 -15.73 -18.60
C THR A 197 -3.76 -16.69 -18.63
N ASP A 198 -3.93 -17.83 -19.31
CA ASP A 198 -2.85 -18.82 -19.52
C ASP A 198 -2.26 -18.77 -20.94
N LYS A 199 -2.57 -17.71 -21.71
CA LYS A 199 -2.18 -17.60 -23.12
C LYS A 199 -0.68 -17.28 -23.21
N ASN A 200 0.13 -18.29 -23.47
CA ASN A 200 1.57 -18.15 -23.52
C ASN A 200 2.07 -17.57 -24.86
N ASN A 201 2.24 -16.26 -24.88
CA ASN A 201 2.92 -15.48 -25.90
C ASN A 201 4.19 -14.88 -25.27
N ALA A 202 5.37 -15.19 -25.81
CA ALA A 202 6.67 -14.87 -25.20
C ALA A 202 6.98 -13.37 -24.98
N TYR A 203 6.07 -12.46 -25.36
CA TYR A 203 6.20 -11.01 -25.20
C TYR A 203 5.15 -10.40 -24.28
N ASP A 204 4.10 -11.14 -23.88
CA ASP A 204 2.95 -10.59 -23.12
C ASP A 204 2.82 -11.23 -21.72
N ASN A 205 3.95 -11.70 -21.18
CA ASN A 205 4.00 -12.32 -19.86
C ASN A 205 4.57 -11.38 -18.79
N VAL A 206 4.01 -11.44 -17.59
CA VAL A 206 4.62 -10.92 -16.36
C VAL A 206 5.34 -12.08 -15.68
N TYR A 207 6.66 -12.00 -15.57
CA TYR A 207 7.47 -13.08 -14.97
C TYR A 207 7.54 -12.90 -13.46
N ILE A 208 7.22 -13.94 -12.69
CA ILE A 208 7.26 -13.89 -11.23
C ILE A 208 8.31 -14.88 -10.75
N PHE A 209 9.31 -14.38 -10.03
CA PHE A 209 10.41 -15.17 -9.50
C PHE A 209 10.28 -15.25 -7.99
N SER A 210 10.18 -16.46 -7.45
CA SER A 210 10.43 -16.68 -6.02
C SER A 210 11.94 -16.86 -5.83
N ILE A 211 12.54 -16.02 -4.97
CA ILE A 211 13.99 -16.01 -4.73
C ILE A 211 14.31 -16.26 -3.25
N SER A 212 15.38 -17.02 -3.01
CA SER A 212 15.98 -17.23 -1.70
C SER A 212 16.95 -16.08 -1.34
N ASP A 213 17.35 -16.02 -0.07
CA ASP A 213 18.39 -15.12 0.41
C ASP A 213 19.72 -15.30 -0.33
N ASP A 214 20.04 -16.51 -0.78
CA ASP A 214 21.29 -16.81 -1.49
C ASP A 214 21.28 -16.34 -2.96
N THR A 215 20.09 -16.15 -3.55
CA THR A 215 19.93 -15.70 -4.93
C THR A 215 19.70 -14.19 -5.06
N VAL A 216 19.49 -13.50 -3.94
CA VAL A 216 19.35 -12.04 -3.81
C VAL A 216 20.54 -11.29 -4.44
N ASP A 217 21.77 -11.70 -4.15
CA ASP A 217 23.00 -11.04 -4.65
C ASP A 217 23.20 -11.16 -6.17
N ILE A 218 22.55 -12.15 -6.79
CA ILE A 218 22.56 -12.37 -8.24
C ILE A 218 21.46 -11.52 -8.88
N ALA A 219 20.25 -11.51 -8.29
CA ALA A 219 19.12 -10.73 -8.76
C ALA A 219 19.34 -9.20 -8.63
N SER A 220 19.97 -8.74 -7.55
CA SER A 220 20.26 -7.31 -7.33
C SER A 220 21.22 -6.71 -8.35
N LYS A 221 22.14 -7.51 -8.90
CA LYS A 221 23.05 -7.10 -9.98
C LYS A 221 22.31 -6.82 -11.29
N LEU A 222 21.14 -7.44 -11.50
CA LEU A 222 20.30 -7.25 -12.68
C LEU A 222 19.44 -5.98 -12.60
N SER A 223 19.06 -5.53 -11.39
CA SER A 223 18.23 -4.34 -11.18
C SER A 223 19.00 -3.00 -11.20
N SER A 224 20.33 -3.05 -11.05
CA SER A 224 21.31 -1.98 -11.27
C SER A 224 20.93 -0.54 -10.82
N LYS A 225 21.11 -0.26 -9.52
CA LYS A 225 21.70 1.01 -9.05
C LYS A 225 23.11 0.72 -8.51
N LYS A 226 24.12 1.44 -9.00
CA LYS A 226 25.54 1.31 -8.62
C LYS A 226 25.73 1.03 -7.12
N GLY A 227 26.08 -0.21 -6.77
CA GLY A 227 26.65 -0.55 -5.46
C GLY A 227 25.72 -0.48 -4.24
N LYS A 228 24.40 -0.37 -4.40
CA LYS A 228 23.43 -0.54 -3.30
C LYS A 228 22.65 -1.83 -3.53
N ASN A 229 22.72 -2.79 -2.60
CA ASN A 229 21.89 -3.98 -2.63
C ASN A 229 20.45 -3.52 -2.37
N LEU A 230 19.62 -3.42 -3.42
CA LEU A 230 18.20 -3.07 -3.30
C LEU A 230 17.45 -4.03 -2.36
N LEU A 231 18.00 -5.22 -2.18
CA LEU A 231 17.44 -6.34 -1.43
C LEU A 231 17.98 -6.49 0.00
N ASP A 232 18.93 -5.67 0.46
CA ASP A 232 19.37 -5.74 1.88
C ASP A 232 18.19 -5.43 2.83
N ASN A 233 17.17 -4.70 2.34
CA ASN A 233 16.03 -4.23 3.13
C ASN A 233 14.64 -4.46 2.51
N SER A 234 14.49 -5.17 1.37
CA SER A 234 13.18 -5.39 0.74
C SER A 234 12.78 -6.87 0.67
N GLU A 235 11.48 -7.12 0.84
CA GLU A 235 10.86 -8.46 0.81
C GLU A 235 10.31 -8.80 -0.60
N GLY A 236 10.24 -7.81 -1.49
CA GLY A 236 9.98 -7.96 -2.92
C GLY A 236 10.61 -6.81 -3.71
N PHE A 237 10.65 -6.94 -5.04
CA PHE A 237 10.81 -5.81 -5.96
C PHE A 237 10.32 -6.16 -7.38
N ALA A 238 9.69 -5.21 -8.03
CA ALA A 238 9.34 -5.26 -9.44
C ALA A 238 10.49 -4.71 -10.28
N PHE A 239 10.76 -5.41 -11.38
CA PHE A 239 11.77 -5.02 -12.35
C PHE A 239 11.13 -4.85 -13.72
N THR A 240 11.47 -3.75 -14.38
CA THR A 240 11.21 -3.59 -15.82
C THR A 240 12.45 -4.02 -16.58
N GLY A 241 12.32 -4.97 -17.53
CA GLY A 241 13.41 -5.50 -18.36
C GLY A 241 14.13 -4.48 -19.25
N ALA A 242 13.76 -3.20 -19.18
CA ALA A 242 14.38 -2.07 -19.86
C ALA A 242 14.72 -0.97 -18.84
N ARG A 243 15.69 -0.10 -19.15
CA ARG A 243 16.10 1.04 -18.30
C ARG A 243 14.97 2.06 -18.01
N LYS A 244 13.81 1.93 -18.68
CA LYS A 244 12.64 2.79 -18.55
C LYS A 244 11.37 1.94 -18.60
N TRP A 245 10.39 2.32 -17.80
CA TRP A 245 9.04 1.77 -17.92
C TRP A 245 8.41 2.21 -19.25
N SER A 246 7.73 1.28 -19.91
CA SER A 246 6.85 1.50 -21.07
C SER A 246 5.84 0.36 -21.11
N VAL A 247 4.69 0.54 -21.76
CA VAL A 247 3.67 -0.51 -21.86
C VAL A 247 4.21 -1.80 -22.49
N THR A 248 5.15 -1.68 -23.45
CA THR A 248 5.76 -2.83 -24.13
C THR A 248 7.02 -3.39 -23.46
N SER A 249 7.52 -2.78 -22.37
CA SER A 249 8.71 -3.30 -21.72
C SER A 249 8.35 -4.57 -20.94
N ARG A 250 9.20 -5.59 -21.00
CA ARG A 250 9.05 -6.80 -20.19
C ARG A 250 8.94 -6.45 -18.71
N LYS A 251 8.10 -7.17 -17.99
CA LYS A 251 7.81 -6.96 -16.57
C LYS A 251 8.18 -8.23 -15.82
N ALA A 252 8.89 -8.05 -14.71
CA ALA A 252 9.23 -9.12 -13.79
C ALA A 252 8.94 -8.66 -12.36
N ILE A 253 8.54 -9.58 -11.50
CA ILE A 253 8.36 -9.37 -10.07
C ILE A 253 9.22 -10.42 -9.37
N TYR A 254 10.03 -9.99 -8.41
CA TYR A 254 10.80 -10.85 -7.54
C TYR A 254 10.21 -10.78 -6.15
N ILE A 255 9.92 -11.93 -5.56
CA ILE A 255 9.40 -12.04 -4.19
C ILE A 255 10.40 -12.88 -3.41
N ARG A 256 10.96 -12.29 -2.36
CA ARG A 256 11.98 -12.92 -1.53
C ARG A 256 11.30 -13.80 -0.49
N ASN A 257 11.69 -15.06 -0.43
CA ASN A 257 11.24 -15.99 0.59
C ASN A 257 12.38 -16.17 1.62
N ARG A 258 12.23 -15.52 2.79
CA ARG A 258 13.22 -15.63 3.87
C ARG A 258 13.05 -16.96 4.60
N ASP A 259 14.17 -17.61 4.83
CA ASP A 259 14.27 -18.91 5.50
C ASP A 259 13.46 -18.91 6.82
N VAL A 260 12.51 -19.84 6.90
CA VAL A 260 11.73 -20.21 8.10
C VAL A 260 10.66 -19.21 8.61
N ARG A 261 10.38 -18.08 7.94
CA ARG A 261 9.30 -17.15 8.38
C ARG A 261 8.28 -16.65 7.33
N LEU A 262 8.29 -17.15 6.10
CA LEU A 262 7.26 -16.78 5.10
C LEU A 262 6.48 -17.98 4.55
N ASN A 263 5.79 -18.66 5.48
CA ASN A 263 4.50 -19.29 5.20
C ASN A 263 3.33 -18.29 5.41
N ASP A 264 3.64 -16.99 5.50
CA ASP A 264 2.64 -15.93 5.58
C ASP A 264 2.20 -15.55 4.17
N TYR A 265 1.18 -16.28 3.71
CA TYR A 265 0.58 -16.10 2.40
C TYR A 265 -0.21 -14.79 2.28
N ASP A 266 -0.57 -14.16 3.39
CA ASP A 266 -1.23 -12.85 3.40
C ASP A 266 -0.17 -11.75 3.16
N GLU A 267 1.01 -11.87 3.77
CA GLU A 267 2.16 -10.99 3.52
C GLU A 267 2.59 -11.02 2.03
N ILE A 268 2.74 -12.22 1.46
CA ILE A 268 3.06 -12.40 0.04
C ILE A 268 2.01 -11.71 -0.85
N GLN A 269 0.74 -11.81 -0.48
CA GLN A 269 -0.35 -11.17 -1.21
C GLN A 269 -0.20 -9.64 -1.21
N ASP A 270 0.10 -9.04 -0.07
CA ASP A 270 0.29 -7.59 0.05
C ASP A 270 1.53 -7.11 -0.71
N ILE A 271 2.65 -7.83 -0.62
CA ILE A 271 3.85 -7.54 -1.42
C ILE A 271 3.51 -7.61 -2.91
N ALA A 272 2.87 -8.68 -3.37
CA ALA A 272 2.50 -8.85 -4.77
C ALA A 272 1.59 -7.71 -5.28
N LYS A 273 0.64 -7.26 -4.44
CA LYS A 273 -0.20 -6.09 -4.72
C LYS A 273 0.63 -4.83 -4.96
N HIS A 274 1.61 -4.54 -4.08
CA HIS A 274 2.51 -3.40 -4.24
C HIS A 274 3.32 -3.49 -5.54
N GLU A 275 3.98 -4.63 -5.76
CA GLU A 275 4.84 -4.82 -6.92
C GLU A 275 4.07 -4.78 -8.24
N PHE A 276 2.80 -5.21 -8.22
CA PHE A 276 1.92 -5.09 -9.37
C PHE A 276 1.63 -3.62 -9.72
N GLY A 277 1.54 -2.72 -8.74
CA GLY A 277 1.44 -1.27 -8.99
C GLY A 277 2.59 -0.74 -9.85
N HIS A 278 3.83 -1.20 -9.62
CA HIS A 278 4.97 -0.86 -10.46
C HIS A 278 4.87 -1.45 -11.87
N VAL A 279 4.37 -2.68 -11.99
CA VAL A 279 4.07 -3.29 -13.30
C VAL A 279 3.11 -2.41 -14.10
N LEU A 280 2.09 -1.86 -13.44
CA LEU A 280 1.08 -0.96 -14.01
C LEU A 280 1.57 0.47 -14.27
N GLY A 281 2.77 0.85 -13.81
CA GLY A 281 3.42 2.13 -14.14
C GLY A 281 3.48 3.15 -13.02
N LEU A 282 3.33 2.72 -11.77
CA LEU A 282 3.48 3.61 -10.62
C LEU A 282 4.92 3.62 -10.11
N GLY A 283 5.42 4.80 -9.76
CA GLY A 283 6.68 4.95 -9.03
C GLY A 283 6.50 4.78 -7.52
N ASP A 284 7.58 4.47 -6.82
CA ASP A 284 7.60 4.40 -5.35
C ASP A 284 7.31 5.75 -4.70
N LEU A 285 6.60 5.68 -3.56
CA LEU A 285 6.45 6.78 -2.62
C LEU A 285 7.23 6.49 -1.33
N TYR A 286 8.55 6.59 -1.36
CA TYR A 286 9.34 6.42 -0.13
C TYR A 286 9.24 7.63 0.79
N ALA A 287 8.91 7.37 2.06
CA ALA A 287 9.05 8.34 3.14
C ALA A 287 10.53 8.52 3.53
N TYR A 288 10.92 9.75 3.82
CA TYR A 288 12.31 10.10 4.09
C TYR A 288 12.72 9.79 5.52
N ASP A 289 13.74 8.96 5.67
CA ASP A 289 14.93 9.32 6.47
C ASP A 289 16.05 8.25 6.46
N SER A 290 15.81 7.00 6.03
CA SER A 290 16.85 5.96 6.05
C SER A 290 17.74 5.88 4.79
N LEU A 291 17.37 6.55 3.69
CA LEU A 291 18.00 6.36 2.36
C LEU A 291 18.53 7.63 1.65
N ASP A 292 18.53 8.81 2.29
CA ASP A 292 19.23 10.01 1.81
C ASP A 292 18.76 10.57 0.44
N LEU A 293 17.44 10.56 0.20
CA LEU A 293 16.89 10.80 -1.15
C LEU A 293 15.81 11.90 -1.28
N ASN A 294 15.57 12.84 -0.34
CA ASN A 294 14.38 13.76 -0.19
C ASN A 294 13.29 13.85 -1.29
N GLY A 295 11.99 13.81 -0.95
CA GLY A 295 10.96 13.72 -1.99
C GLY A 295 9.47 13.92 -1.65
N ILE A 296 8.94 13.64 -0.45
CA ILE A 296 7.53 13.97 -0.17
C ILE A 296 7.47 15.37 0.42
N ASP A 297 7.05 16.32 -0.40
CA ASP A 297 6.81 17.71 -0.02
C ASP A 297 5.51 17.77 0.82
N LYS A 298 5.64 17.49 2.12
CA LYS A 298 4.51 17.52 3.06
C LYS A 298 3.77 18.85 2.99
N GLY A 299 2.45 18.82 3.11
CA GLY A 299 1.62 20.03 3.04
C GLY A 299 1.38 20.55 1.63
N ARG A 300 1.99 19.94 0.60
CA ARG A 300 1.78 20.34 -0.80
C ARG A 300 0.66 19.57 -1.48
N TYR A 301 0.50 18.29 -1.15
CA TYR A 301 -0.48 17.40 -1.77
C TYR A 301 -1.38 16.84 -0.67
N SER A 302 -2.58 17.41 -0.54
CA SER A 302 -3.54 17.07 0.50
C SER A 302 -3.96 15.60 0.48
N GLU A 303 -3.94 14.98 -0.70
CA GLU A 303 -4.22 13.56 -0.91
C GLU A 303 -3.15 12.68 -0.27
N ILE A 304 -1.87 13.05 -0.40
CA ILE A 304 -0.77 12.33 0.24
C ILE A 304 -0.78 12.57 1.76
N ASP A 305 -1.05 13.80 2.19
CA ASP A 305 -1.17 14.15 3.62
C ASP A 305 -2.34 13.42 4.28
N ALA A 306 -3.41 13.12 3.55
CA ALA A 306 -4.52 12.32 4.08
C ALA A 306 -4.12 10.88 4.45
N TYR A 307 -3.14 10.31 3.76
CA TYR A 307 -2.55 9.01 4.07
C TYR A 307 -1.28 9.11 4.92
N HIS A 308 -0.93 10.31 5.40
CA HIS A 308 0.20 10.52 6.31
C HIS A 308 -0.22 10.11 7.72
N VAL A 309 0.47 9.12 8.27
CA VAL A 309 0.08 8.50 9.54
C VAL A 309 0.95 9.03 10.68
N SER A 310 2.27 9.05 10.54
CA SER A 310 3.21 9.76 11.42
C SER A 310 4.24 10.49 10.59
N GLY A 311 5.00 11.44 11.16
CA GLY A 311 6.05 12.23 10.52
C GLY A 311 6.97 11.53 9.50
N LYS A 312 7.04 10.19 9.45
CA LYS A 312 7.82 9.44 8.46
C LYS A 312 7.09 8.23 7.86
N THR A 313 5.78 8.09 8.04
CA THR A 313 5.04 6.89 7.61
C THR A 313 3.79 7.29 6.83
N TYR A 314 3.59 6.68 5.65
CA TYR A 314 2.38 6.81 4.84
C TYR A 314 1.71 5.46 4.66
N ASN A 315 0.39 5.48 4.54
CA ASN A 315 -0.45 4.31 4.36
C ASN A 315 -1.07 4.25 2.96
N LEU A 316 -0.22 4.42 1.96
CA LEU A 316 -0.53 4.24 0.55
C LEU A 316 0.13 2.96 0.08
N VAL A 317 -0.53 2.21 -0.81
CA VAL A 317 0.03 0.98 -1.35
C VAL A 317 1.45 1.19 -1.85
N MET A 318 1.76 2.32 -2.50
CA MET A 318 3.08 2.61 -3.05
C MET A 318 4.16 3.07 -2.06
N CYS A 319 3.81 3.26 -0.78
CA CYS A 319 4.77 3.49 0.30
C CYS A 319 4.87 2.27 1.23
N ASN A 320 3.75 1.58 1.43
CA ASN A 320 3.60 0.46 2.33
C ASN A 320 2.73 -0.57 1.61
N HIS A 321 3.23 -1.79 1.42
CA HIS A 321 2.48 -2.84 0.72
C HIS A 321 1.19 -3.24 1.45
N HIS A 322 1.04 -2.97 2.75
CA HIS A 322 -0.22 -3.12 3.48
C HIS A 322 -1.20 -1.96 3.27
N GLY A 323 -0.74 -0.89 2.64
CA GLY A 323 -1.52 0.29 2.32
C GLY A 323 -2.66 -0.04 1.37
N VAL A 324 -3.66 0.83 1.39
CA VAL A 324 -4.81 0.73 0.49
C VAL A 324 -4.46 1.27 -0.89
N ILE A 325 -5.11 0.73 -1.93
CA ILE A 325 -5.07 1.28 -3.29
C ILE A 325 -6.05 2.45 -3.33
N SER A 326 -5.54 3.65 -3.61
CA SER A 326 -6.30 4.88 -3.68
C SER A 326 -6.90 5.13 -5.07
N ASN A 327 -7.88 6.04 -5.16
CA ASN A 327 -8.37 6.51 -6.46
C ASN A 327 -7.26 7.11 -7.32
N ASN A 328 -6.32 7.83 -6.69
CA ASN A 328 -5.20 8.46 -7.38
C ASN A 328 -4.22 7.42 -7.92
N ASP A 329 -4.05 6.29 -7.21
CA ASP A 329 -3.22 5.18 -7.71
C ASP A 329 -3.81 4.66 -9.03
N VAL A 330 -5.15 4.53 -9.10
CA VAL A 330 -5.86 4.11 -10.32
C VAL A 330 -5.84 5.18 -11.42
N GLU A 331 -6.01 6.46 -11.09
CA GLU A 331 -5.80 7.55 -12.05
C GLU A 331 -4.39 7.50 -12.65
N MET A 332 -3.37 7.26 -11.82
CA MET A 332 -2.00 7.09 -12.24
C MET A 332 -1.83 5.86 -13.13
N VAL A 333 -2.51 4.74 -12.86
CA VAL A 333 -2.51 3.60 -13.79
C VAL A 333 -3.08 4.01 -15.15
N VAL A 334 -4.25 4.66 -15.18
CA VAL A 334 -4.90 5.12 -16.42
C VAL A 334 -3.97 6.07 -17.21
N LEU A 335 -3.37 7.06 -16.54
CA LEU A 335 -2.41 7.98 -17.14
C LEU A 335 -1.16 7.25 -17.63
N SER A 336 -0.68 6.24 -16.90
CA SER A 336 0.49 5.45 -17.31
C SER A 336 0.27 4.78 -18.66
N PHE A 337 -0.88 4.14 -18.86
CA PHE A 337 -1.24 3.47 -20.12
C PHE A 337 -1.57 4.46 -21.24
N SER A 338 -2.26 5.57 -20.92
CA SER A 338 -2.62 6.59 -21.90
C SER A 338 -1.38 7.33 -22.43
N GLU A 339 -0.48 7.72 -21.53
CA GLU A 339 0.70 8.54 -21.85
C GLU A 339 1.95 7.69 -22.12
N ASN A 340 1.91 6.38 -21.86
CA ASN A 340 3.01 5.43 -22.00
C ASN A 340 4.28 5.88 -21.24
N LYS A 341 4.11 6.32 -19.99
CA LYS A 341 5.21 6.67 -19.08
C LYS A 341 4.85 6.32 -17.64
N ILE A 342 5.87 6.19 -16.80
CA ILE A 342 5.69 6.05 -15.35
C ILE A 342 5.03 7.29 -14.75
N GLN A 343 4.17 7.10 -13.77
CA GLN A 343 3.56 8.17 -12.98
C GLN A 343 4.22 8.17 -11.60
N GLU A 344 4.70 9.34 -11.17
CA GLU A 344 5.50 9.48 -9.97
C GLU A 344 4.72 10.23 -8.89
N TYR A 345 4.76 9.75 -7.65
CA TYR A 345 4.13 10.46 -6.54
C TYR A 345 4.96 11.67 -6.06
N GLN A 346 6.23 11.71 -6.46
CA GLN A 346 7.19 12.71 -6.02
C GLN A 346 8.26 12.96 -7.08
N LYS A 347 8.91 14.12 -7.00
CA LYS A 347 9.94 14.51 -7.95
C LYS A 347 11.24 13.72 -7.73
N ASN A 348 11.41 12.61 -8.44
CA ASN A 348 12.62 11.82 -8.39
C ASN A 348 13.64 12.26 -9.46
N GLY A 349 14.34 13.37 -9.18
CA GLY A 349 15.38 13.95 -10.05
C GLY A 349 14.92 15.14 -10.90
N LYS A 350 15.83 15.70 -11.71
CA LYS A 350 15.61 16.99 -12.40
C LYS A 350 14.51 16.96 -13.47
N PHE A 351 14.26 15.81 -14.08
CA PHE A 351 13.42 15.68 -15.28
C PHE A 351 12.15 14.85 -15.08
N LYS A 352 11.92 14.32 -13.88
CA LYS A 352 10.68 13.60 -13.57
C LYS A 352 9.66 14.57 -13.01
N GLU A 353 8.45 14.51 -13.55
CA GLU A 353 7.32 15.31 -13.11
C GLU A 353 6.44 14.47 -12.19
N ILE A 354 5.87 15.12 -11.18
CA ILE A 354 4.87 14.51 -10.32
C ILE A 354 3.62 14.27 -11.17
N SER A 355 2.95 13.15 -10.95
CA SER A 355 1.74 12.82 -11.71
C SER A 355 0.68 13.90 -11.54
N LYS A 356 -0.03 14.19 -12.64
CA LYS A 356 -1.18 15.11 -12.64
C LYS A 356 -2.35 14.59 -11.79
N ALA A 357 -2.39 13.29 -11.48
CA ALA A 357 -3.34 12.69 -10.55
C ALA A 357 -3.23 13.27 -9.12
N LEU A 358 -2.07 13.82 -8.76
CA LEU A 358 -1.85 14.44 -7.45
C LEU A 358 -2.08 15.95 -7.50
N GLY A 359 -2.81 16.47 -6.52
CA GLY A 359 -3.12 17.91 -6.39
C GLY A 359 -4.21 18.39 -7.35
N ASN A 360 -4.67 17.53 -8.25
CA ASN A 360 -5.93 17.70 -9.00
C ASN A 360 -6.93 16.58 -8.67
N GLY A 361 -6.57 15.70 -7.73
CA GLY A 361 -7.39 14.57 -7.31
C GLY A 361 -8.50 15.07 -6.40
N ASN A 362 -9.67 15.27 -7.02
CA ASN A 362 -10.97 15.59 -6.41
C ASN A 362 -11.03 16.89 -5.58
#